data_AF-X1EN07-F1
#
_entry.id   AF-X1EN07-F1
#
_cell.length_a   1.000
_cell.length_b   1.000
_cell.length_c   1.000
_cell.angle_alpha   90.00
_cell.angle_beta   90.00
_cell.angle_gamma   90.00
#
_symmetry.space_group_name_H-M   'P 1'
#
loop_
_entity.id
_entity.type
_entity.pdbx_description
1 polymer ?
#
loop_
_entity_poly.entity_id
_entity_poly.type
_entity_poly.pdbx_seq_one_letter_code
_entity_poly.pdbx_strand_id
1 'polypeptide(L)'
;MAIGGPDNLQEECSYGSNNWTFNSRPGLTEIQGRPTKWNWNTPHVRGGNNVPIFSDSMWKGGGPYESGIGSEPPQFDGQWLGINYEMLHFCINRHDGFINATFLDWTVRRVGLKELWTLKWHKKFNTAGPMTLAGAVRPEDWPEWMRHFKDY
;
A
#
# COMPACT_ATOMS: atom_id res chain seq x y z
N MET A 1 1.09 -17.57 -0.38
CA MET A 1 0.46 -17.46 -1.70
C MET A 1 -1.03 -17.36 -1.52
N ALA A 2 -1.68 -16.54 -2.33
CA ALA A 2 -3.09 -16.21 -2.19
C ALA A 2 -3.92 -16.90 -3.29
N ILE A 3 -5.22 -17.08 -3.04
CA ILE A 3 -6.16 -17.68 -3.99
C ILE A 3 -7.20 -16.61 -4.36
N GLY A 4 -7.52 -16.50 -5.65
CA GLY A 4 -8.62 -15.64 -6.10
C GLY A 4 -8.70 -15.49 -7.61
N GLY A 5 -9.33 -14.41 -8.07
CA GLY A 5 -9.65 -14.22 -9.48
C GLY A 5 -10.88 -15.03 -9.93
N PRO A 6 -11.27 -14.93 -11.22
CA PRO A 6 -12.48 -15.56 -11.74
C PRO A 6 -12.48 -17.09 -11.59
N ASP A 7 -11.31 -17.70 -11.67
CA ASP A 7 -11.12 -19.16 -11.66
C ASP A 7 -10.67 -19.70 -10.30
N ASN A 8 -10.59 -18.83 -9.28
CA ASN A 8 -10.17 -19.17 -7.92
C ASN A 8 -8.85 -19.96 -7.87
N LEU A 9 -7.87 -19.53 -8.66
CA LEU A 9 -6.56 -20.15 -8.78
C LEU A 9 -5.58 -19.57 -7.78
N GLN A 10 -4.48 -20.29 -7.58
CA GLN A 10 -3.31 -19.77 -6.89
C GLN A 10 -2.70 -18.63 -7.70
N GLU A 11 -2.57 -17.47 -7.07
CA GLU A 11 -2.04 -16.26 -7.69
C GLU A 11 -0.63 -16.01 -7.14
N GLU A 12 0.32 -15.91 -8.06
CA GLU A 12 1.69 -15.52 -7.79
C GLU A 12 1.92 -14.14 -8.40
N CYS A 13 1.99 -13.13 -7.55
CA CYS A 13 2.23 -11.76 -7.97
C CYS A 13 3.66 -11.34 -7.61
N SER A 14 4.32 -10.70 -8.58
CA SER A 14 5.57 -9.97 -8.33
C SER A 14 5.31 -8.48 -8.12
N TYR A 15 4.29 -7.91 -8.76
CA TYR A 15 3.96 -6.50 -8.61
C TYR A 15 2.45 -6.31 -8.52
N GLY A 16 2.03 -5.22 -7.88
CA GLY A 16 0.63 -4.90 -7.65
C GLY A 16 0.35 -3.42 -7.85
N SER A 17 -0.86 -3.13 -8.30
CA SER A 17 -1.33 -1.76 -8.54
C SER A 17 -1.91 -1.12 -7.28
N ASN A 18 -1.69 0.20 -7.14
CA ASN A 18 -2.49 1.00 -6.23
C ASN A 18 -3.89 1.18 -6.80
N ASN A 19 -4.88 0.49 -6.22
CA ASN A 19 -6.27 0.49 -6.69
C ASN A 19 -6.93 1.88 -6.59
N TRP A 20 -6.38 2.81 -5.79
CA TRP A 20 -6.86 4.18 -5.70
C TRP A 20 -6.51 5.04 -6.93
N THR A 21 -5.71 4.52 -7.86
CA THR A 21 -5.38 5.20 -9.12
C THR A 21 -6.40 4.93 -10.23
N PHE A 22 -7.33 4.00 -10.03
CA PHE A 22 -8.36 3.71 -11.02
C PHE A 22 -9.18 4.96 -11.35
N ASN A 23 -9.39 5.18 -12.65
CA ASN A 23 -10.30 6.20 -13.14
C ASN A 23 -11.74 5.69 -13.04
N SER A 24 -12.45 6.15 -12.00
CA SER A 24 -13.85 5.76 -11.78
C SER A 24 -14.76 6.31 -12.87
N ARG A 25 -15.68 5.48 -13.38
CA ARG A 25 -16.70 5.93 -14.34
C ARG A 25 -17.62 6.98 -13.70
N PRO A 26 -18.14 7.96 -14.46
CA PRO A 26 -19.14 8.90 -13.96
C PRO A 26 -20.32 8.17 -13.30
N GLY A 27 -20.74 8.63 -12.12
CA GLY A 27 -21.85 8.05 -11.35
C GLY A 27 -21.49 6.83 -10.49
N LEU A 28 -20.31 6.23 -10.66
CA LEU A 28 -19.85 5.13 -9.79
C LEU A 28 -19.35 5.69 -8.46
N THR A 29 -19.96 5.29 -7.35
CA THR A 29 -19.64 5.78 -6.00
C THR A 29 -18.65 4.89 -5.24
N GLU A 30 -18.51 3.64 -5.65
CA GLU A 30 -17.68 2.64 -4.98
C GLU A 30 -17.01 1.69 -5.99
N ILE A 31 -15.76 1.31 -5.73
CA ILE A 31 -15.05 0.21 -6.41
C ILE A 31 -14.52 -0.72 -5.32
N GLN A 32 -14.92 -1.99 -5.31
CA GLN A 32 -14.48 -3.02 -4.35
C GLN A 32 -14.51 -2.52 -2.88
N GLY A 33 -15.63 -1.97 -2.40
CA GLY A 33 -15.75 -1.48 -1.02
C GLY A 33 -15.09 -0.12 -0.74
N ARG A 34 -14.45 0.51 -1.73
CA ARG A 34 -13.73 1.79 -1.56
C ARG A 34 -14.45 2.96 -2.24
N PRO A 35 -14.61 4.11 -1.54
CA PRO A 35 -15.29 5.27 -2.09
C PRO A 35 -14.51 5.91 -3.24
N THR A 36 -15.10 5.97 -4.45
CA THR A 36 -14.44 6.50 -5.66
C THR A 36 -14.04 7.97 -5.54
N LYS A 37 -14.69 8.74 -4.67
CA LYS A 37 -14.31 10.13 -4.35
C LYS A 37 -12.88 10.25 -3.80
N TRP A 38 -12.26 9.17 -3.33
CA TRP A 38 -10.88 9.17 -2.84
C TRP A 38 -9.85 8.80 -3.91
N ASN A 39 -10.28 8.28 -5.06
CA ASN A 39 -9.42 7.94 -6.17
C ASN A 39 -8.74 9.18 -6.77
N TRP A 40 -7.54 8.99 -7.32
CA TRP A 40 -6.80 10.06 -8.00
C TRP A 40 -7.48 10.51 -9.30
N ASN A 41 -7.97 9.55 -10.11
CA ASN A 41 -8.65 9.72 -11.41
C ASN A 41 -7.81 10.37 -12.53
N THR A 42 -6.67 10.98 -12.21
CA THR A 42 -5.77 11.62 -13.17
C THR A 42 -4.33 11.57 -12.66
N PRO A 43 -3.32 11.47 -13.55
CA PRO A 43 -1.92 11.62 -13.16
C PRO A 43 -1.50 13.08 -12.94
N HIS A 44 -2.32 14.06 -13.33
CA HIS A 44 -1.99 15.49 -13.20
C HIS A 44 -2.24 16.03 -11.78
N VAL A 45 -1.46 15.53 -10.83
CA VAL A 45 -1.62 15.79 -9.40
C VAL A 45 -0.34 16.42 -8.84
N ARG A 46 -0.50 17.54 -8.12
CA ARG A 46 0.60 18.15 -7.36
C ARG A 46 1.08 17.18 -6.27
N GLY A 47 2.39 16.94 -6.21
CA GLY A 47 2.98 15.99 -5.27
C GLY A 47 2.85 14.52 -5.73
N GLY A 48 2.69 14.29 -7.05
CA GLY A 48 2.61 12.95 -7.63
C GLY A 48 3.80 12.04 -7.29
N ASN A 49 4.96 12.63 -6.99
CA ASN A 49 6.17 11.95 -6.50
C ASN A 49 6.01 11.27 -5.12
N ASN A 50 4.89 11.49 -4.42
CA ASN A 50 4.55 10.80 -3.17
C ASN A 50 3.30 9.89 -3.28
N VAL A 51 2.76 9.74 -4.50
CA VAL A 51 1.61 8.88 -4.78
C VAL A 51 2.09 7.60 -5.47
N PRO A 52 2.14 6.44 -4.79
CA PRO A 52 2.55 5.19 -5.43
C PRO A 52 1.47 4.73 -6.42
N ILE A 53 1.88 4.17 -7.56
CA ILE A 53 0.97 3.64 -8.58
C ILE A 53 1.14 2.14 -8.81
N PHE A 54 2.36 1.64 -8.68
CA PHE A 54 2.71 0.24 -8.89
C PHE A 54 3.95 -0.09 -8.07
N SER A 55 3.98 -1.25 -7.42
CA SER A 55 5.05 -1.60 -6.49
C SER A 55 5.19 -3.11 -6.34
N ASP A 56 6.30 -3.57 -5.76
CA ASP A 56 6.42 -4.95 -5.30
C ASP A 56 5.19 -5.31 -4.46
N SER A 57 4.62 -6.47 -4.75
CA SER A 57 3.44 -6.95 -4.05
C SER A 57 3.31 -8.46 -4.15
N MET A 58 2.71 -9.07 -3.12
CA MET A 58 2.32 -10.48 -3.10
C MET A 58 0.89 -10.71 -3.64
N TRP A 59 0.19 -9.63 -4.02
CA TRP A 59 -1.14 -9.65 -4.65
C TRP A 59 -1.22 -8.70 -5.84
N LYS A 60 -2.27 -8.82 -6.66
CA LYS A 60 -2.49 -8.03 -7.89
C LYS A 60 -2.59 -6.52 -7.65
N GLY A 61 -2.81 -6.12 -6.40
CA GLY A 61 -2.87 -4.73 -5.97
C GLY A 61 -3.52 -4.60 -4.60
N GLY A 62 -3.86 -3.38 -4.24
CA GLY A 62 -4.54 -3.07 -3.00
C GLY A 62 -4.87 -1.59 -2.94
N GLY A 63 -5.80 -1.23 -2.06
CA GLY A 63 -6.10 0.14 -1.69
C GLY A 63 -5.88 0.40 -0.20
N PRO A 64 -4.61 0.42 0.28
CA PRO A 64 -4.33 0.61 1.69
C PRO A 64 -4.99 1.86 2.26
N TYR A 65 -5.36 1.76 3.53
CA TYR A 65 -5.77 2.86 4.39
C TYR A 65 -4.67 3.15 5.41
N GLU A 66 -4.71 4.32 6.03
CA GLU A 66 -3.79 4.73 7.09
C GLU A 66 -4.09 4.11 8.46
N SER A 67 -5.25 3.44 8.58
CA SER A 67 -5.74 2.88 9.85
C SER A 67 -6.65 1.67 9.62
N GLY A 68 -6.94 0.94 10.71
CA GLY A 68 -7.70 -0.30 10.67
C GLY A 68 -6.94 -1.46 10.01
N ILE A 69 -7.66 -2.54 9.69
CA ILE A 69 -7.08 -3.79 9.17
C ILE A 69 -6.26 -3.59 7.89
N GLY A 70 -6.64 -2.60 7.06
CA GLY A 70 -5.95 -2.28 5.81
C GLY A 70 -4.61 -1.56 6.00
N SER A 71 -4.25 -1.23 7.25
CA SER A 71 -3.01 -0.54 7.64
C SER A 71 -2.10 -1.39 8.53
N GLU A 72 -2.50 -2.59 8.91
CA GLU A 72 -1.71 -3.39 9.87
C GLU A 72 -0.37 -3.82 9.25
N PRO A 73 0.75 -3.71 10.01
CA PRO A 73 2.03 -4.24 9.56
C PRO A 73 2.04 -5.78 9.64
N PRO A 74 2.80 -6.46 8.76
CA PRO A 74 2.91 -7.91 8.79
C PRO A 74 3.60 -8.37 10.07
N GLN A 75 3.09 -9.39 10.76
CA GLN A 75 3.71 -9.98 11.94
C GLN A 75 4.97 -10.80 11.60
N PHE A 76 5.09 -11.23 10.35
CA PHE A 76 6.28 -11.84 9.76
C PHE A 76 6.30 -11.53 8.25
N ASP A 77 7.47 -11.63 7.62
CA ASP A 77 7.60 -11.37 6.18
C ASP A 77 6.74 -12.32 5.34
N GLY A 78 5.97 -11.77 4.40
CA GLY A 78 5.05 -12.52 3.56
C GLY A 78 3.75 -12.99 4.23
N GLN A 79 3.39 -12.43 5.39
CA GLN A 79 2.11 -12.75 6.05
C GLN A 79 0.92 -12.43 5.14
N TRP A 80 0.07 -13.45 4.91
CA TRP A 80 -1.19 -13.32 4.19
C TRP A 80 -2.39 -13.54 5.12
N LEU A 81 -3.27 -12.54 5.22
CA LEU A 81 -4.51 -12.60 6.01
C LEU A 81 -5.79 -12.39 5.16
N GLY A 82 -5.65 -12.37 3.83
CA GLY A 82 -6.75 -12.17 2.90
C GLY A 82 -6.79 -10.77 2.29
N ILE A 83 -7.66 -10.60 1.29
CA ILE A 83 -7.70 -9.43 0.39
C ILE A 83 -7.98 -8.08 1.06
N ASN A 84 -8.47 -8.08 2.30
CA ASN A 84 -8.82 -6.86 3.04
C ASN A 84 -7.62 -6.26 3.80
N TYR A 85 -6.52 -6.99 3.93
CA TYR A 85 -5.30 -6.53 4.61
C TYR A 85 -4.37 -5.87 3.60
N GLU A 86 -4.85 -4.80 2.98
CA GLU A 86 -4.29 -4.27 1.73
C GLU A 86 -2.85 -3.75 1.87
N MET A 87 -2.42 -3.23 3.03
CA MET A 87 -1.01 -2.84 3.25
C MET A 87 -0.07 -4.06 3.26
N LEU A 88 -0.51 -5.22 3.77
CA LEU A 88 0.31 -6.45 3.78
C LEU A 88 0.70 -6.87 2.38
N HIS A 89 -0.15 -6.60 1.38
CA HIS A 89 0.14 -6.95 0.00
C HIS A 89 1.45 -6.31 -0.48
N PHE A 90 1.74 -5.08 -0.04
CA PHE A 90 2.91 -4.30 -0.46
C PHE A 90 4.07 -4.37 0.55
N CYS A 91 3.81 -4.58 1.84
CA CYS A 91 4.85 -4.65 2.87
C CYS A 91 5.52 -6.04 2.89
N ILE A 92 6.37 -6.30 1.91
CA ILE A 92 7.12 -7.55 1.76
C ILE A 92 8.62 -7.28 1.63
N ASN A 93 9.45 -8.03 2.34
CA ASN A 93 10.88 -7.78 2.44
C ASN A 93 11.68 -8.42 1.28
N ARG A 94 11.43 -7.97 0.04
CA ARG A 94 12.14 -8.50 -1.13
C ARG A 94 13.51 -7.90 -1.36
N HIS A 95 13.75 -6.68 -0.87
CA HIS A 95 14.97 -5.93 -1.12
C HIS A 95 15.62 -5.40 0.16
N ASP A 96 15.71 -6.23 1.19
CA ASP A 96 16.46 -5.99 2.43
C ASP A 96 16.09 -4.66 3.12
N GLY A 97 14.84 -4.57 3.55
CA GLY A 97 14.22 -3.39 4.18
C GLY A 97 13.55 -2.44 3.20
N PHE A 98 13.48 -2.80 1.91
CA PHE A 98 12.93 -1.95 0.86
C PHE A 98 12.02 -2.71 -0.11
N ILE A 99 11.18 -1.93 -0.81
CA ILE A 99 10.50 -2.30 -2.05
C ILE A 99 10.81 -1.29 -3.16
N ASN A 100 10.56 -1.66 -4.41
CA ASN A 100 10.58 -0.74 -5.54
C ASN A 100 9.17 -0.26 -5.86
N ALA A 101 8.99 1.06 -6.02
CA ALA A 101 7.72 1.66 -6.38
C ALA A 101 7.88 2.69 -7.50
N THR A 102 6.89 2.71 -8.40
CA THR A 102 6.65 3.78 -9.37
C THR A 102 5.63 4.74 -8.78
N PHE A 103 5.83 6.03 -9.03
CA PHE A 103 4.99 7.12 -8.53
C PHE A 103 4.18 7.77 -9.64
N LEU A 104 3.16 8.57 -9.28
CA LEU A 104 2.20 9.16 -10.21
C LEU A 104 2.82 10.22 -11.13
N ASP A 105 4.00 10.74 -10.77
CA ASP A 105 4.84 11.59 -11.61
C ASP A 105 5.80 10.80 -12.52
N TRP A 106 5.62 9.47 -12.60
CA TRP A 106 6.43 8.53 -13.39
C TRP A 106 7.86 8.33 -12.90
N THR A 107 8.21 8.83 -11.72
CA THR A 107 9.49 8.50 -11.09
C THR A 107 9.45 7.09 -10.50
N VAL A 108 10.62 6.46 -10.39
CA VAL A 108 10.80 5.15 -9.76
C VAL A 108 11.84 5.31 -8.66
N ARG A 109 11.57 4.76 -7.48
CA ARG A 109 12.54 4.72 -6.39
C ARG A 109 12.32 3.56 -5.44
N ARG A 110 13.35 3.28 -4.66
CA ARG A 110 13.23 2.42 -3.48
C ARG A 110 12.41 3.14 -2.40
N VAL A 111 11.58 2.37 -1.72
CA VAL A 111 10.72 2.79 -0.61
C VAL A 111 11.05 1.89 0.57
N GLY A 112 11.34 2.46 1.73
CA GLY A 112 11.56 1.66 2.94
C GLY A 112 10.26 0.95 3.36
N LEU A 113 10.33 -0.23 3.98
CA LEU A 113 9.11 -0.94 4.38
C LEU A 113 8.20 -0.08 5.26
N LYS A 114 8.76 0.56 6.31
CA LYS A 114 8.03 1.48 7.19
C LYS A 114 7.60 2.79 6.50
N GLU A 115 8.23 3.16 5.39
CA GLU A 115 7.87 4.36 4.60
C GLU A 115 6.52 4.20 3.90
N LEU A 116 6.02 2.97 3.71
CA LEU A 116 4.73 2.73 3.05
C LEU A 116 3.56 3.48 3.72
N TRP A 117 3.63 3.67 5.04
CA TRP A 117 2.63 4.39 5.82
C TRP A 117 2.73 5.92 5.71
N THR A 118 3.81 6.44 5.12
CA THR A 118 3.98 7.88 4.88
C THR A 118 3.62 8.29 3.44
N LEU A 119 3.32 7.32 2.57
CA LEU A 119 2.95 7.55 1.18
C LEU A 119 1.48 7.95 1.02
N LYS A 120 1.17 8.75 -0.01
CA LYS A 120 -0.18 9.25 -0.27
C LYS A 120 -0.96 8.28 -1.19
N TRP A 121 -1.40 7.14 -0.65
CA TRP A 121 -2.09 6.10 -1.44
C TRP A 121 -3.39 6.60 -2.10
N HIS A 122 -4.22 7.35 -1.37
CA HIS A 122 -5.42 8.00 -1.88
C HIS A 122 -5.50 9.48 -1.49
N LYS A 123 -6.44 10.22 -2.09
CA LYS A 123 -6.61 11.67 -1.85
C LYS A 123 -6.78 12.04 -0.38
N LYS A 124 -7.35 11.14 0.42
CA LYS A 124 -7.65 11.36 1.85
C LYS A 124 -6.68 10.68 2.81
N PHE A 125 -5.69 9.92 2.32
CA PHE A 125 -4.78 9.17 3.16
C PHE A 125 -4.01 10.09 4.10
N ASN A 126 -4.11 9.88 5.41
CA ASN A 126 -3.31 10.62 6.38
C ASN A 126 -1.87 10.09 6.41
N THR A 127 -0.93 10.85 5.85
CA THR A 127 0.51 10.51 5.84
C THR A 127 1.20 10.77 7.18
N ALA A 128 0.47 11.29 8.16
CA ALA A 128 0.84 11.36 9.57
C ALA A 128 -0.07 10.40 10.39
N GLY A 129 -0.36 9.22 9.82
CA GLY A 129 -1.19 8.19 10.44
C GLY A 129 -0.51 7.50 11.63
N PRO A 130 -1.22 6.62 12.36
CA PRO A 130 -0.72 5.99 13.58
C PRO A 130 0.61 5.24 13.43
N MET A 131 0.86 4.63 12.27
CA MET A 131 2.09 3.88 11.96
C MET A 131 3.20 4.77 11.39
N THR A 132 3.32 6.02 11.86
CA THR A 132 4.34 6.98 11.41
C THR A 132 4.93 7.72 12.60
N LEU A 133 6.14 8.30 12.46
CA LEU A 133 6.74 9.13 13.51
C LEU A 133 5.85 10.32 13.90
N ALA A 134 5.18 10.92 12.91
CA ALA A 134 4.22 12.01 13.15
C ALA A 134 2.95 11.54 13.89
N GLY A 135 2.60 10.26 13.76
CA GLY A 135 1.56 9.58 14.55
C GLY A 135 2.05 9.03 15.89
N ALA A 136 3.29 9.33 16.29
CA ALA A 136 3.94 8.86 17.51
C ALA A 136 4.13 7.34 17.61
N VAL A 137 4.29 6.65 16.47
CA VAL A 137 4.71 5.24 16.47
C VAL A 137 6.07 5.10 17.16
N ARG A 138 6.22 4.11 18.03
CA ARG A 138 7.48 3.79 18.70
C ARG A 138 8.08 2.51 18.11
N PRO A 139 9.39 2.28 18.25
CA PRO A 139 10.04 1.07 17.76
C PRO A 139 9.36 -0.23 18.23
N GLU A 140 8.87 -0.27 19.47
CA GLU A 140 8.18 -1.43 20.04
C GLU A 140 6.80 -1.71 19.44
N ASP A 141 6.15 -0.69 18.85
CA ASP A 141 4.83 -0.82 18.21
C ASP A 141 4.93 -1.55 16.86
N TRP A 142 6.14 -1.64 16.28
CA TRP A 142 6.42 -2.46 15.10
C TRP A 142 6.59 -3.94 15.46
N PRO A 143 6.17 -4.86 14.57
CA PRO A 143 6.51 -6.28 14.65
C PRO A 143 8.03 -6.48 14.77
N GLU A 144 8.46 -7.48 15.55
CA GLU A 144 9.86 -7.68 15.93
C GLU A 144 10.82 -7.65 14.73
N TRP A 145 10.47 -8.35 13.65
CA TRP A 145 11.26 -8.43 12.44
C TRP A 145 11.40 -7.09 11.71
N MET A 146 10.51 -6.12 11.94
CA MET A 146 10.59 -4.78 11.32
C MET A 146 11.36 -3.77 12.16
N ARG A 147 11.57 -4.02 13.46
CA ARG A 147 12.09 -3.01 14.39
C ARG A 147 13.43 -2.42 13.99
N HIS A 148 14.27 -3.22 13.34
CA HIS A 148 15.61 -2.82 12.90
C HIS A 148 15.63 -1.96 11.62
N PHE A 149 14.51 -1.84 10.89
CA PHE A 149 14.43 -0.95 9.74
C PHE A 149 14.26 0.52 10.16
N LYS A 150 14.71 1.42 9.30
CA LYS A 150 14.58 2.88 9.47
C LYS A 150 13.13 3.30 9.69
N ASP A 151 12.89 4.17 10.68
CA ASP A 151 11.59 4.81 10.91
C ASP A 151 11.37 6.04 10.01
N TYR A 152 10.11 6.38 9.74
CA TYR A 152 9.67 7.43 8.82
C TYR A 152 8.53 8.27 9.40
#